data_AF-A0A965W076-F1
#
_entry.id   AF-A0A965W076-F1
#
_cell.length_a   1.000
_cell.length_b   1.000
_cell.length_c   1.000
_cell.angle_alpha   90.00
_cell.angle_beta   90.00
_cell.angle_gamma   90.00
#
_symmetry.space_group_name_H-M   'P 1'
#
loop_
_entity.id
_entity.type
_entity.pdbx_description
1 polymer ?
#
loop_
_entity_poly.entity_id
_entity_poly.type
_entity_poly.pdbx_seq_one_letter_code
_entity_poly.pdbx_strand_id
1 'polypeptide(L)'
;MMKQIALFTLLFLSSQSLKAATTDSLSILFIGNSYTHMNVMPKIFEKLCKDREKPIYIEMNTRSGASFNVHTTRDDMYEAIRSRKWDYVVLQGFSRELSLGYDKIDKETLPYLNRIVDSVKANNACTNMLFYLTWGYKNGYSEMLENNTYEKMATNIINGYCYLGTCYDVPIVPVGVVWKNIREKYPDINLYSEDDAHPNKNGSYLAACTFYAAVFRESIEGAVTSTIDSKLATIIQKEASTYVLSNLNQFGLNKNYFEIIEERTPQGKYKVSLKANYSNLAKITWNLGNGTIKHDKELVYFYKKPGKYIVSLTVEEDCGIRNYTKKIKYTAPLKPIKRSKSKPSRKSEVKRKN
;
A
#
# COMPACT_ATOMS: atom_id res chain seq x y z
N MET A 1 57.73 33.41 43.88
CA MET A 1 57.11 32.10 43.60
C MET A 1 55.69 32.33 43.09
N MET A 2 55.49 32.43 41.78
CA MET A 2 54.16 32.51 41.15
C MET A 2 53.72 31.09 40.79
N LYS A 3 52.61 30.61 41.36
CA LYS A 3 51.98 29.35 40.93
C LYS A 3 50.99 29.67 39.82
N GLN A 4 51.31 29.24 38.60
CA GLN A 4 50.36 29.21 37.48
C GLN A 4 49.32 28.11 37.74
N ILE A 5 48.04 28.48 37.73
CA ILE A 5 46.91 27.54 37.72
C ILE A 5 46.48 27.42 36.25
N ALA A 6 46.77 26.28 35.63
CA ALA A 6 46.31 25.96 34.29
C ALA A 6 44.85 25.53 34.35
N LEU A 7 43.96 26.29 33.71
CA LEU A 7 42.54 25.98 33.58
C LEU A 7 42.35 25.03 32.39
N PHE A 8 42.11 23.74 32.66
CA PHE A 8 41.76 22.75 31.63
C PHE A 8 40.26 22.87 31.32
N THR A 9 39.91 23.55 30.23
CA THR A 9 38.56 23.49 29.66
C THR A 9 38.36 22.15 28.95
N LEU A 10 37.63 21.25 29.62
CA LEU A 10 37.18 19.99 29.05
C LEU A 10 36.05 20.26 28.04
N LEU A 11 36.36 20.24 26.75
CA LEU A 11 35.35 20.26 25.69
C LEU A 11 34.62 18.91 25.66
N PHE A 12 33.42 18.87 26.26
CA PHE A 12 32.45 17.80 26.07
C PHE A 12 31.95 17.83 24.61
N LEU A 13 32.58 17.05 23.73
CA LEU A 13 31.98 16.68 22.46
C LEU A 13 30.82 15.72 22.77
N SER A 14 29.61 16.25 22.91
CA SER A 14 28.40 15.45 22.88
C SER A 14 28.27 14.81 21.51
N SER A 15 28.60 13.52 21.41
CA SER A 15 28.23 12.69 20.28
C SER A 15 26.71 12.54 20.30
N GLN A 16 26.01 13.50 19.67
CA GLN A 16 24.63 13.27 19.30
C GLN A 16 24.65 12.13 18.28
N SER A 17 24.35 10.93 18.77
CA SER A 17 23.92 9.84 17.92
C SER A 17 22.68 10.36 17.20
N LEU A 18 22.82 10.68 15.91
CA LEU A 18 21.67 10.81 15.03
C LEU A 18 20.96 9.46 15.10
N LYS A 19 19.93 9.38 15.94
CA LYS A 19 18.90 8.37 15.78
C LYS A 19 18.42 8.57 14.35
N ALA A 20 18.74 7.63 13.48
CA ALA A 20 18.13 7.58 12.17
C ALA A 20 16.62 7.65 12.42
N ALA A 21 15.98 8.75 12.01
CA ALA A 21 14.53 8.81 11.99
C ALA A 21 14.07 7.54 11.29
N THR A 22 13.31 6.71 12.01
CA THR A 22 12.53 5.65 11.40
C THR A 22 11.80 6.34 10.26
N THR A 23 12.02 5.89 9.02
CA THR A 23 11.11 6.26 7.93
C THR A 23 9.72 5.98 8.46
N ASP A 24 8.91 7.00 8.73
CA ASP A 24 7.62 6.80 9.37
C ASP A 24 6.86 5.77 8.54
N SER A 25 6.64 4.60 9.15
CA SER A 25 5.94 3.50 8.49
C SER A 25 4.57 3.99 8.09
N LEU A 26 4.20 3.81 6.82
CA LEU A 26 2.91 4.22 6.29
C LEU A 26 1.79 3.82 7.26
N SER A 27 0.99 4.79 7.68
CA SER A 27 -0.01 4.62 8.73
C SER A 27 -1.41 4.52 8.15
N ILE A 28 -2.13 3.46 8.52
CA ILE A 28 -3.44 3.13 7.96
C ILE A 28 -4.44 2.83 9.07
N LEU A 29 -5.56 3.55 9.09
CA LEU A 29 -6.70 3.27 9.97
C LEU A 29 -7.83 2.61 9.18
N PHE A 30 -8.29 1.45 9.63
CA PHE A 30 -9.47 0.79 9.09
C PHE A 30 -10.70 1.08 9.97
N ILE A 31 -11.72 1.72 9.41
CA ILE A 31 -13.02 1.93 10.05
C ILE A 31 -14.04 1.02 9.36
N GLY A 32 -14.64 0.10 10.13
CA GLY A 32 -15.61 -0.84 9.57
C GLY A 32 -16.24 -1.79 10.58
N ASN A 33 -16.56 -3.00 10.14
CA ASN A 33 -17.26 -4.00 10.96
C ASN A 33 -16.61 -5.39 10.85
N SER A 34 -17.41 -6.45 11.00
CA SER A 34 -16.97 -7.84 10.92
C SER A 34 -16.29 -8.19 9.59
N TYR A 35 -16.67 -7.54 8.48
CA TYR A 35 -16.00 -7.75 7.20
C TYR A 35 -14.54 -7.26 7.21
N THR A 36 -14.24 -6.29 8.08
CA THR A 36 -12.89 -5.78 8.31
C THR A 36 -12.13 -6.57 9.37
N HIS A 37 -12.69 -6.82 10.56
CA HIS A 37 -11.89 -7.43 11.64
C HIS A 37 -11.84 -8.96 11.62
N MET A 38 -12.74 -9.65 10.90
CA MET A 38 -12.71 -11.11 10.89
C MET A 38 -11.41 -11.65 10.31
N ASN A 39 -10.93 -12.74 10.92
CA ASN A 39 -9.60 -13.31 10.69
C ASN A 39 -8.44 -12.30 10.87
N VAL A 40 -8.71 -11.17 11.50
CA VAL A 40 -7.77 -10.06 11.70
C VAL A 40 -7.19 -9.56 10.37
N MET A 41 -8.04 -9.35 9.36
CA MET A 41 -7.63 -9.01 7.98
C MET A 41 -6.59 -7.87 7.88
N PRO A 42 -6.72 -6.73 8.59
CA PRO A 42 -5.69 -5.70 8.61
C PRO A 42 -4.29 -6.22 9.02
N LYS A 43 -4.22 -7.19 9.94
CA LYS A 43 -2.96 -7.83 10.33
C LYS A 43 -2.44 -8.84 9.31
N ILE A 44 -3.31 -9.47 8.52
CA ILE A 44 -2.88 -10.26 7.35
C ILE A 44 -2.21 -9.32 6.34
N PHE A 45 -2.84 -8.17 6.07
CA PHE A 45 -2.27 -7.14 5.20
C PHE A 45 -0.91 -6.63 5.71
N GLU A 46 -0.79 -6.28 7.00
CA GLU A 46 0.48 -5.88 7.62
C GLU A 46 1.60 -6.94 7.44
N LYS A 47 1.26 -8.23 7.58
CA LYS A 47 2.22 -9.33 7.37
C LYS A 47 2.68 -9.42 5.91
N LEU A 48 1.78 -9.25 4.95
CA LEU A 48 2.13 -9.19 3.51
C LEU A 48 3.06 -8.00 3.22
N CYS A 49 2.79 -6.85 3.83
CA CYS A 49 3.65 -5.67 3.68
C CYS A 49 5.05 -5.93 4.25
N LYS A 50 5.14 -6.59 5.41
CA LYS A 50 6.41 -6.96 6.03
C LYS A 50 7.22 -7.95 5.17
N ASP A 51 6.57 -8.96 4.58
CA ASP A 51 7.19 -9.91 3.64
C ASP A 51 7.82 -9.19 2.44
N ARG A 52 7.24 -8.06 2.03
CA ARG A 52 7.74 -7.21 0.93
C ARG A 52 8.63 -6.05 1.39
N GLU A 53 9.17 -6.12 2.61
CA GLU A 53 10.05 -5.11 3.19
C GLU A 53 9.45 -3.69 3.24
N LYS A 54 8.11 -3.60 3.32
CA LYS A 54 7.34 -2.35 3.43
C LYS A 54 6.58 -2.30 4.76
N PRO A 55 7.26 -2.24 5.92
CA PRO A 55 6.55 -2.21 7.19
C PRO A 55 5.59 -1.01 7.24
N ILE A 56 4.35 -1.29 7.65
CA ILE A 56 3.28 -0.31 7.85
C ILE A 56 2.89 -0.26 9.32
N TYR A 57 2.27 0.84 9.73
CA TYR A 57 1.53 0.93 10.98
C TYR A 57 0.04 0.79 10.69
N ILE A 58 -0.65 -0.13 11.36
CA ILE A 58 -2.08 -0.37 11.13
C ILE A 58 -2.87 -0.39 12.42
N GLU A 59 -4.01 0.31 12.41
CA GLU A 59 -5.05 0.21 13.42
C GLU A 59 -6.39 -0.15 12.76
N MET A 60 -7.28 -0.75 13.54
CA MET A 60 -8.66 -0.98 13.13
C MET A 60 -9.60 -0.53 14.24
N ASN A 61 -10.55 0.33 13.91
CA ASN A 61 -11.67 0.70 14.76
C ASN A 61 -12.93 0.05 14.16
N THR A 62 -13.39 -1.05 14.75
CA THR A 62 -14.48 -1.85 14.16
C THR A 62 -15.57 -2.23 15.14
N ARG A 63 -16.81 -2.33 14.66
CA ARG A 63 -17.97 -2.81 15.43
C ARG A 63 -18.83 -3.69 14.54
N SER A 64 -19.06 -4.95 14.93
CA SER A 64 -19.88 -5.88 14.15
C SER A 64 -21.24 -5.28 13.82
N GLY A 65 -21.68 -5.43 12.57
CA GLY A 65 -22.95 -4.89 12.09
C GLY A 65 -23.03 -3.36 11.93
N ALA A 66 -21.95 -2.60 12.19
CA ALA A 66 -21.99 -1.16 12.04
C ALA A 66 -22.15 -0.72 10.57
N SER A 67 -23.12 0.17 10.34
CA SER A 67 -23.25 1.02 9.15
C SER A 67 -22.51 2.33 9.34
N PHE A 68 -22.45 3.19 8.31
CA PHE A 68 -21.88 4.53 8.49
C PHE A 68 -22.64 5.34 9.55
N ASN A 69 -23.97 5.21 9.63
CA ASN A 69 -24.76 5.81 10.71
C ASN A 69 -24.26 5.36 12.09
N VAL A 70 -24.16 4.05 12.32
CA VAL A 70 -23.68 3.50 13.60
C VAL A 70 -22.26 3.97 13.92
N HIS A 71 -21.38 4.13 12.93
CA HIS A 71 -20.07 4.71 13.17
C HIS A 71 -20.12 6.16 13.65
N THR A 72 -21.08 6.97 13.21
CA THR A 72 -21.20 8.37 13.67
C THR A 72 -21.72 8.56 15.09
N THR A 73 -22.18 7.49 15.74
CA THR A 73 -22.60 7.51 17.15
C THR A 73 -21.52 7.01 18.10
N ARG A 74 -20.33 6.72 17.56
CA ARG A 74 -19.22 6.09 18.27
C ARG A 74 -18.09 7.08 18.53
N ASP A 75 -17.97 7.54 19.77
CA ASP A 75 -16.88 8.46 20.17
C ASP A 75 -15.50 7.86 19.93
N ASP A 76 -15.35 6.56 20.16
CA ASP A 76 -14.10 5.81 19.94
C ASP A 76 -13.62 5.82 18.48
N MET A 77 -14.55 5.93 17.52
CA MET A 77 -14.21 6.07 16.09
C MET A 77 -13.58 7.44 15.82
N TYR A 78 -14.16 8.51 16.37
CA TYR A 78 -13.62 9.86 16.20
C TYR A 78 -12.31 10.05 16.98
N GLU A 79 -12.14 9.40 18.12
CA GLU A 79 -10.85 9.33 18.84
C GLU A 79 -9.78 8.63 18.00
N ALA A 80 -10.10 7.51 17.34
CA ALA A 80 -9.18 6.83 16.44
C ALA A 80 -8.80 7.71 15.23
N ILE A 81 -9.73 8.48 14.67
CA ILE A 81 -9.39 9.46 13.62
C ILE A 81 -8.39 10.50 14.13
N ARG A 82 -8.59 11.04 15.34
CA ARG A 82 -7.73 12.09 15.93
C ARG A 82 -6.41 11.60 16.51
N SER A 83 -6.25 10.29 16.71
CA SER A 83 -5.06 9.72 17.38
C SER A 83 -3.77 9.92 16.58
N ARG A 84 -3.89 10.14 15.26
CA ARG A 84 -2.75 10.31 14.35
C ARG A 84 -3.15 11.12 13.13
N LYS A 85 -2.18 11.82 12.54
CA LYS A 85 -2.27 12.27 11.14
C LYS A 85 -2.05 11.07 10.21
N TRP A 86 -3.13 10.34 9.94
CA TRP A 86 -3.10 9.13 9.14
C TRP A 86 -2.68 9.40 7.69
N ASP A 87 -1.86 8.52 7.11
CA ASP A 87 -1.58 8.54 5.67
C ASP A 87 -2.79 8.04 4.89
N TYR A 88 -3.43 6.98 5.40
CA TYR A 88 -4.65 6.41 4.86
C TYR A 88 -5.74 6.18 5.92
N VAL A 89 -6.99 6.44 5.54
CA VAL A 89 -8.18 6.00 6.28
C VAL A 89 -9.06 5.18 5.34
N VAL A 90 -9.33 3.93 5.72
CA VAL A 90 -10.19 3.01 4.97
C VAL A 90 -11.58 3.03 5.57
N LEU A 91 -12.60 3.23 4.74
CA LEU A 91 -14.00 3.35 5.13
C LEU A 91 -14.82 2.20 4.57
N GLN A 92 -15.51 1.49 5.46
CA GLN A 92 -16.37 0.35 5.13
C GLN A 92 -17.72 0.47 5.84
N GLY A 93 -18.81 0.51 5.08
CA GLY A 93 -20.18 0.55 5.60
C GLY A 93 -20.74 -0.85 5.88
N PHE A 94 -22.02 -0.93 6.25
CA PHE A 94 -22.68 -2.22 6.48
C PHE A 94 -22.82 -3.02 5.17
N SER A 95 -22.78 -4.35 5.24
CA SER A 95 -22.66 -5.26 4.08
C SER A 95 -23.73 -5.08 3.00
N ARG A 96 -24.89 -4.54 3.36
CA ARG A 96 -26.03 -4.25 2.47
C ARG A 96 -26.30 -2.76 2.25
N GLU A 97 -25.63 -1.89 2.98
CA GLU A 97 -25.91 -0.44 2.98
C GLU A 97 -25.75 0.18 1.59
N LEU A 98 -24.82 -0.35 0.80
CA LEU A 98 -24.53 0.12 -0.56
C LEU A 98 -25.09 -0.80 -1.65
N SER A 99 -25.95 -1.76 -1.30
CA SER A 99 -26.71 -2.56 -2.27
C SER A 99 -28.12 -2.03 -2.52
N LEU A 100 -28.41 -0.81 -2.06
CA LEU A 100 -29.69 -0.11 -2.18
C LEU A 100 -29.69 0.85 -3.39
N GLY A 101 -30.87 1.30 -3.80
CA GLY A 101 -30.99 2.36 -4.82
C GLY A 101 -30.41 3.69 -4.36
N TYR A 102 -29.96 4.53 -5.30
CA TYR A 102 -29.23 5.77 -5.01
C TYR A 102 -30.03 6.74 -4.12
N ASP A 103 -31.34 6.90 -4.32
CA ASP A 103 -32.19 7.73 -3.45
C ASP A 103 -32.14 7.29 -1.97
N LYS A 104 -32.04 5.98 -1.71
CA LYS A 104 -31.88 5.46 -0.35
C LYS A 104 -30.48 5.71 0.17
N ILE A 105 -29.44 5.52 -0.64
CA ILE A 105 -28.06 5.84 -0.26
C ILE A 105 -27.94 7.33 0.09
N ASP A 106 -28.51 8.21 -0.72
CA ASP A 106 -28.50 9.67 -0.51
C ASP A 106 -29.14 10.06 0.82
N LYS A 107 -30.25 9.41 1.17
CA LYS A 107 -30.99 9.71 2.39
C LYS A 107 -30.41 9.05 3.63
N GLU A 108 -30.00 7.80 3.53
CA GLU A 108 -29.72 6.94 4.68
C GLU A 108 -28.21 6.73 4.94
N THR A 109 -27.35 7.05 3.96
CA THR A 109 -25.90 6.80 4.03
C THR A 109 -25.10 8.11 3.97
N LEU A 110 -25.34 8.95 2.96
CA LEU A 110 -24.49 10.12 2.70
C LEU A 110 -24.40 11.12 3.86
N PRO A 111 -25.46 11.44 4.62
CA PRO A 111 -25.35 12.38 5.74
C PRO A 111 -24.36 11.92 6.81
N TYR A 112 -24.30 10.61 7.05
CA TYR A 112 -23.40 10.02 8.04
C TYR A 112 -21.98 9.90 7.49
N LEU A 113 -21.85 9.49 6.23
CA LEU A 113 -20.55 9.42 5.58
C LEU A 113 -19.89 10.81 5.44
N ASN A 114 -20.67 11.86 5.15
CA ASN A 114 -20.21 13.25 5.16
C ASN A 114 -19.54 13.60 6.50
N ARG A 115 -20.22 13.31 7.63
CA ARG A 115 -19.67 13.57 8.97
C ARG A 115 -18.34 12.87 9.22
N ILE A 116 -18.20 11.64 8.73
CA ILE A 116 -16.95 10.86 8.87
C ILE A 116 -15.85 11.47 8.00
N VAL A 117 -16.14 11.74 6.72
CA VAL A 117 -15.20 12.34 5.77
C VAL A 117 -14.72 13.71 6.24
N ASP A 118 -15.62 14.55 6.72
CA ASP A 118 -15.30 15.87 7.25
C ASP A 118 -14.39 15.76 8.48
N SER A 119 -14.64 14.78 9.35
CA SER A 119 -13.80 14.53 10.53
C SER A 119 -12.40 14.06 10.16
N VAL A 120 -12.27 13.20 9.15
CA VAL A 120 -10.96 12.76 8.62
C VAL A 120 -10.20 13.97 8.05
N LYS A 121 -10.84 14.78 7.21
CA LYS A 121 -10.23 15.96 6.59
C LYS A 121 -9.88 17.04 7.62
N ALA A 122 -10.71 17.24 8.64
CA ALA A 122 -10.44 18.19 9.72
C ALA A 122 -9.22 17.79 10.56
N ASN A 123 -8.99 16.49 10.76
CA ASN A 123 -7.80 15.99 11.44
C ASN A 123 -6.53 16.12 10.57
N ASN A 124 -6.62 15.72 9.30
CA ASN A 124 -5.54 15.87 8.33
C ASN A 124 -6.10 15.95 6.90
N ALA A 125 -6.13 17.16 6.34
CA ALA A 125 -6.71 17.43 5.04
C ALA A 125 -6.04 16.63 3.90
N CYS A 126 -4.78 16.23 4.08
CA CYS A 126 -4.02 15.45 3.10
C CYS A 126 -4.15 13.93 3.25
N THR A 127 -4.96 13.41 4.20
CA THR A 127 -5.18 11.96 4.36
C THR A 127 -5.80 11.36 3.11
N ASN A 128 -5.22 10.26 2.63
CA ASN A 128 -5.78 9.51 1.52
C ASN A 128 -6.90 8.59 2.03
N MET A 129 -8.15 8.93 1.74
CA MET A 129 -9.26 8.05 2.05
C MET A 129 -9.38 6.94 0.99
N LEU A 130 -9.86 5.78 1.40
CA LEU A 130 -10.16 4.65 0.52
C LEU A 130 -11.50 4.03 0.90
N PHE A 131 -12.35 3.74 -0.07
CA PHE A 131 -13.52 2.90 0.17
C PHE A 131 -13.18 1.42 0.03
N TYR A 132 -13.62 0.62 1.00
CA TYR A 132 -13.49 -0.84 0.96
C TYR A 132 -14.73 -1.44 0.29
N LEU A 133 -14.68 -1.63 -1.04
CA LEU A 133 -15.76 -2.27 -1.78
C LEU A 133 -15.91 -3.74 -1.36
N THR A 134 -16.99 -4.07 -0.67
CA THR A 134 -17.29 -5.41 -0.14
C THR A 134 -17.95 -6.33 -1.19
N TRP A 135 -18.21 -7.59 -0.84
CA TRP A 135 -18.79 -8.61 -1.73
C TRP A 135 -20.27 -8.89 -1.43
N GLY A 136 -20.97 -9.51 -2.38
CA GLY A 136 -22.32 -10.06 -2.18
C GLY A 136 -22.31 -11.36 -1.40
N TYR A 137 -23.41 -11.70 -0.72
CA TYR A 137 -23.56 -12.99 -0.02
C TYR A 137 -23.59 -14.14 -1.02
N LYS A 138 -23.14 -15.33 -0.62
CA LYS A 138 -22.92 -16.48 -1.50
C LYS A 138 -24.11 -16.82 -2.40
N ASN A 139 -25.33 -16.66 -1.86
CA ASN A 139 -26.60 -16.91 -2.54
C ASN A 139 -27.45 -15.63 -2.71
N GLY A 140 -26.89 -14.45 -2.44
CA GLY A 140 -27.65 -13.21 -2.32
C GLY A 140 -28.41 -13.10 -0.99
N TYR A 141 -29.28 -12.11 -0.89
CA TYR A 141 -30.15 -11.84 0.25
C TYR A 141 -31.61 -12.05 -0.16
N SER A 142 -32.14 -13.23 0.16
CA SER A 142 -33.45 -13.72 -0.32
C SER A 142 -34.63 -12.81 0.01
N GLU A 143 -34.55 -12.05 1.12
CA GLU A 143 -35.60 -11.14 1.56
C GLU A 143 -35.72 -9.85 0.72
N MET A 144 -34.80 -9.61 -0.23
CA MET A 144 -34.81 -8.44 -1.09
C MET A 144 -34.66 -8.85 -2.56
N LEU A 145 -35.70 -8.65 -3.38
CA LEU A 145 -35.75 -9.09 -4.78
C LEU A 145 -34.62 -8.51 -5.64
N GLU A 146 -34.19 -7.30 -5.32
CA GLU A 146 -33.08 -6.61 -5.97
C GLU A 146 -31.74 -7.22 -5.62
N ASN A 147 -31.64 -8.02 -4.54
CA ASN A 147 -30.41 -8.63 -4.05
C ASN A 147 -30.54 -10.16 -3.85
N ASN A 148 -31.60 -10.80 -4.35
CA ASN A 148 -31.94 -12.20 -4.03
C ASN A 148 -31.07 -13.26 -4.73
N THR A 149 -30.12 -12.85 -5.55
CA THR A 149 -29.07 -13.72 -6.08
C THR A 149 -27.71 -13.09 -5.84
N TYR A 150 -26.64 -13.90 -5.91
CA TYR A 150 -25.29 -13.39 -5.80
C TYR A 150 -25.00 -12.29 -6.82
N GLU A 151 -25.36 -12.51 -8.08
CA GLU A 151 -25.04 -11.62 -9.20
C GLU A 151 -25.69 -10.26 -9.00
N LYS A 152 -26.96 -10.24 -8.59
CA LYS A 152 -27.69 -9.02 -8.32
C LYS A 152 -27.09 -8.26 -7.14
N MET A 153 -26.87 -8.95 -6.02
CA MET A 153 -26.30 -8.32 -4.82
C MET A 153 -24.89 -7.77 -5.06
N ALA A 154 -24.01 -8.57 -5.67
CA ALA A 154 -22.65 -8.14 -5.99
C ALA A 154 -22.66 -6.93 -6.93
N THR A 155 -23.52 -6.93 -7.95
CA THR A 155 -23.66 -5.80 -8.89
C THR A 155 -24.13 -4.54 -8.18
N ASN A 156 -25.16 -4.63 -7.33
CA ASN A 156 -25.67 -3.47 -6.61
C ASN A 156 -24.64 -2.91 -5.63
N ILE A 157 -23.92 -3.76 -4.90
CA ILE A 157 -22.82 -3.32 -4.02
C ILE A 157 -21.74 -2.58 -4.81
N ILE A 158 -21.31 -3.14 -5.95
CA ILE A 158 -20.30 -2.49 -6.82
C ILE A 158 -20.81 -1.12 -7.27
N ASN A 159 -22.06 -1.03 -7.74
CA ASN A 159 -22.66 0.21 -8.18
C ASN A 159 -22.73 1.26 -7.06
N GLY A 160 -23.16 0.86 -5.86
CA GLY A 160 -23.22 1.77 -4.71
C GLY A 160 -21.86 2.30 -4.30
N TYR A 161 -20.81 1.46 -4.27
CA TYR A 161 -19.45 1.94 -4.00
C TYR A 161 -18.90 2.84 -5.12
N CYS A 162 -19.16 2.54 -6.39
CA CYS A 162 -18.79 3.41 -7.51
C CYS A 162 -19.52 4.76 -7.46
N TYR A 163 -20.79 4.76 -7.03
CA TYR A 163 -21.55 5.98 -6.79
C TYR A 163 -20.91 6.82 -5.69
N LEU A 164 -20.58 6.22 -4.53
CA LEU A 164 -19.83 6.94 -3.48
C LEU A 164 -18.48 7.48 -3.97
N GLY A 165 -17.72 6.67 -4.72
CA GLY A 165 -16.45 7.11 -5.30
C GLY A 165 -16.60 8.36 -6.16
N THR A 166 -17.72 8.49 -6.87
CA THR A 166 -18.07 9.69 -7.65
C THR A 166 -18.46 10.86 -6.75
N CYS A 167 -19.33 10.64 -5.76
CA CYS A 167 -19.79 11.71 -4.85
C CYS A 167 -18.66 12.35 -4.03
N TYR A 168 -17.67 11.55 -3.62
CA TYR A 168 -16.60 11.99 -2.71
C TYR A 168 -15.23 12.19 -3.39
N ASP A 169 -15.11 11.82 -4.65
CA ASP A 169 -13.83 11.71 -5.38
C ASP A 169 -12.81 10.78 -4.69
N VAL A 170 -13.29 9.79 -3.94
CA VAL A 170 -12.47 8.88 -3.12
C VAL A 170 -12.17 7.57 -3.87
N PRO A 171 -10.90 7.13 -3.95
CA PRO A 171 -10.55 5.85 -4.56
C PRO A 171 -11.16 4.63 -3.87
N ILE A 172 -11.35 3.56 -4.62
CA ILE A 172 -12.03 2.34 -4.18
C ILE A 172 -11.05 1.16 -4.23
N VAL A 173 -10.97 0.37 -3.16
CA VAL A 173 -10.26 -0.91 -3.16
C VAL A 173 -11.24 -2.01 -3.58
N PRO A 174 -11.10 -2.63 -4.77
CA PRO A 174 -12.16 -3.41 -5.41
C PRO A 174 -12.23 -4.87 -4.91
N VAL A 175 -12.28 -5.09 -3.59
CA VAL A 175 -12.26 -6.45 -3.00
C VAL A 175 -13.43 -7.29 -3.48
N GLY A 176 -14.65 -6.74 -3.51
CA GLY A 176 -15.83 -7.45 -4.00
C GLY A 176 -15.75 -7.88 -5.46
N VAL A 177 -14.99 -7.15 -6.30
CA VAL A 177 -14.80 -7.54 -7.70
C VAL A 177 -13.79 -8.68 -7.81
N VAL A 178 -12.68 -8.60 -7.09
CA VAL A 178 -11.71 -9.71 -7.03
C VAL A 178 -12.36 -10.97 -6.44
N TRP A 179 -13.20 -10.80 -5.43
CA TRP A 179 -14.00 -11.88 -4.84
C TRP A 179 -14.92 -12.54 -5.88
N LYS A 180 -15.64 -11.73 -6.66
CA LYS A 180 -16.47 -12.21 -7.77
C LYS A 180 -15.65 -13.00 -8.78
N ASN A 181 -14.51 -12.49 -9.21
CA ASN A 181 -13.65 -13.17 -10.18
C ASN A 181 -13.16 -14.52 -9.66
N ILE A 182 -12.78 -14.62 -8.37
CA ILE A 182 -12.35 -15.91 -7.80
C ILE A 182 -13.51 -16.90 -7.79
N ARG A 183 -14.71 -16.50 -7.37
CA ARG A 183 -15.89 -17.38 -7.41
C ARG A 183 -16.20 -17.90 -8.82
N GLU A 184 -16.04 -17.05 -9.84
CA GLU A 184 -16.36 -17.40 -11.23
C GLU A 184 -15.28 -18.29 -11.86
N LYS A 185 -14.00 -17.97 -11.65
CA LYS A 185 -12.87 -18.68 -12.27
C LYS A 185 -12.47 -19.95 -11.52
N TYR A 186 -12.72 -19.98 -10.20
CA TYR A 186 -12.27 -21.04 -9.30
C TYR A 186 -13.40 -21.42 -8.31
N PRO A 187 -14.49 -22.05 -8.79
CA PRO A 187 -15.69 -22.30 -7.98
C PRO A 187 -15.44 -23.20 -6.76
N ASP A 188 -14.37 -24.01 -6.77
CA ASP A 188 -13.98 -24.87 -5.64
C ASP A 188 -13.32 -24.09 -4.48
N ILE A 189 -12.92 -22.84 -4.71
CA ILE A 189 -12.32 -21.99 -3.67
C ILE A 189 -13.43 -21.34 -2.87
N ASN A 190 -13.74 -21.92 -1.71
CA ASN A 190 -14.66 -21.28 -0.76
C ASN A 190 -14.00 -20.06 -0.09
N LEU A 191 -14.65 -18.90 -0.21
CA LEU A 191 -14.26 -17.64 0.45
C LEU A 191 -15.13 -17.29 1.66
N TYR A 192 -16.27 -17.97 1.84
CA TYR A 192 -17.23 -17.67 2.88
C TYR A 192 -17.03 -18.54 4.12
N SER A 193 -17.40 -18.02 5.28
CA SER A 193 -17.71 -18.82 6.46
C SER A 193 -19.02 -19.60 6.28
N GLU A 194 -19.40 -20.38 7.30
CA GLU A 194 -20.58 -21.23 7.31
C GLU A 194 -21.91 -20.47 7.15
N ASP A 195 -21.93 -19.18 7.47
CA ASP A 195 -23.09 -18.31 7.31
C ASP A 195 -23.26 -17.74 5.89
N ASP A 196 -22.40 -18.15 4.95
CA ASP A 196 -22.47 -17.79 3.53
C ASP A 196 -22.41 -16.26 3.26
N ALA A 197 -22.01 -15.45 4.24
CA ALA A 197 -21.91 -13.99 4.15
C ALA A 197 -20.52 -13.49 4.56
N HIS A 198 -20.07 -13.87 5.76
CA HIS A 198 -18.80 -13.41 6.30
C HIS A 198 -17.61 -14.11 5.63
N PRO A 199 -16.39 -13.53 5.73
CA PRO A 199 -15.22 -14.11 5.11
C PRO A 199 -14.65 -15.23 5.99
N ASN A 200 -14.29 -16.36 5.38
CA ASN A 200 -13.34 -17.28 5.97
C ASN A 200 -11.90 -16.74 5.79
N LYS A 201 -10.89 -17.52 6.22
CA LYS A 201 -9.47 -17.11 6.08
C LYS A 201 -9.04 -16.85 4.63
N ASN A 202 -9.56 -17.59 3.64
CA ASN A 202 -9.29 -17.35 2.23
C ASN A 202 -9.87 -16.01 1.78
N GLY A 203 -11.12 -15.70 2.16
CA GLY A 203 -11.76 -14.43 1.87
C GLY A 203 -11.02 -13.23 2.48
N SER A 204 -10.61 -13.32 3.74
CA SER A 204 -9.82 -12.26 4.39
C SER A 204 -8.41 -12.14 3.79
N TYR A 205 -7.79 -13.24 3.37
CA TYR A 205 -6.50 -13.21 2.68
C TYR A 205 -6.61 -12.55 1.30
N LEU A 206 -7.69 -12.82 0.56
CA LEU A 206 -8.01 -12.15 -0.71
C LEU A 206 -8.15 -10.64 -0.52
N ALA A 207 -8.93 -10.21 0.46
CA ALA A 207 -9.06 -8.79 0.79
C ALA A 207 -7.70 -8.15 1.08
N ALA A 208 -6.87 -8.78 1.90
CA ALA A 208 -5.53 -8.28 2.22
C ALA A 208 -4.61 -8.18 0.98
N CYS A 209 -4.68 -9.15 0.06
CA CYS A 209 -3.95 -9.09 -1.21
C CYS A 209 -4.42 -7.93 -2.10
N THR A 210 -5.73 -7.72 -2.17
CA THR A 210 -6.31 -6.60 -2.93
C THR A 210 -5.90 -5.25 -2.34
N PHE A 211 -5.91 -5.10 -1.01
CA PHE A 211 -5.40 -3.89 -0.33
C PHE A 211 -3.92 -3.65 -0.63
N TYR A 212 -3.09 -4.69 -0.60
CA TYR A 212 -1.67 -4.56 -0.96
C TYR A 212 -1.50 -4.01 -2.38
N ALA A 213 -2.15 -4.63 -3.36
CA ALA A 213 -2.08 -4.19 -4.75
C ALA A 213 -2.61 -2.76 -4.93
N ALA A 214 -3.65 -2.36 -4.19
CA ALA A 214 -4.24 -1.03 -4.28
C ALA A 214 -3.37 0.07 -3.64
N VAL A 215 -2.83 -0.19 -2.45
CA VAL A 215 -2.02 0.77 -1.69
C VAL A 215 -0.64 0.95 -2.31
N PHE A 216 0.01 -0.16 -2.70
CA PHE A 216 1.39 -0.11 -3.20
C PHE A 216 1.51 -0.13 -4.72
N ARG A 217 0.45 -0.47 -5.46
CA ARG A 217 0.46 -0.62 -6.93
C ARG A 217 1.53 -1.59 -7.40
N GLU A 218 1.73 -2.63 -6.60
CA GLU A 218 2.70 -3.68 -6.84
C GLU A 218 1.98 -5.02 -6.75
N SER A 219 2.46 -5.99 -7.52
CA SER A 219 1.97 -7.36 -7.40
C SER A 219 2.40 -7.96 -6.05
N ILE A 220 1.50 -8.70 -5.41
CA ILE A 220 1.79 -9.47 -4.21
C ILE A 220 2.14 -10.94 -4.53
N GLU A 221 2.21 -11.33 -5.81
CA GLU A 221 2.53 -12.69 -6.25
C GLU A 221 3.87 -13.21 -5.74
N GLY A 222 3.85 -14.40 -5.14
CA GLY A 222 5.01 -15.03 -4.52
C GLY A 222 5.25 -14.62 -3.08
N ALA A 223 4.31 -13.92 -2.44
CA ALA A 223 4.42 -13.55 -1.04
C ALA A 223 4.27 -14.81 -0.16
N VAL A 224 5.09 -14.92 0.86
CA VAL A 224 4.99 -16.05 1.79
C VAL A 224 3.89 -15.78 2.82
N THR A 225 3.02 -16.76 3.03
CA THR A 225 1.93 -16.66 4.02
C THR A 225 1.73 -17.98 4.75
N SER A 226 1.40 -17.89 6.04
CA SER A 226 0.92 -19.01 6.85
C SER A 226 -0.58 -18.92 7.12
N THR A 227 -1.28 -17.98 6.46
CA THR A 227 -2.71 -17.71 6.71
C THR A 227 -3.61 -18.78 6.09
N ILE A 228 -3.24 -19.24 4.89
CA ILE A 228 -3.97 -20.20 4.06
C ILE A 228 -2.99 -21.12 3.32
N ASP A 229 -3.51 -22.15 2.66
CA ASP A 229 -2.70 -23.05 1.83
C ASP A 229 -1.93 -22.29 0.73
N SER A 230 -0.67 -22.68 0.50
CA SER A 230 0.25 -21.99 -0.41
C SER A 230 -0.19 -22.02 -1.88
N LYS A 231 -0.86 -23.09 -2.34
CA LYS A 231 -1.36 -23.17 -3.71
C LYS A 231 -2.54 -22.23 -3.89
N LEU A 232 -3.46 -22.21 -2.93
CA LEU A 232 -4.57 -21.25 -2.90
C LEU A 232 -4.08 -19.80 -2.81
N ALA A 233 -3.07 -19.54 -1.98
CA ALA A 233 -2.47 -18.21 -1.85
C ALA A 233 -1.93 -17.71 -3.18
N THR A 234 -1.25 -18.56 -3.96
CA THR A 234 -0.71 -18.18 -5.27
C THR A 234 -1.81 -17.73 -6.24
N ILE A 235 -2.94 -18.45 -6.27
CA ILE A 235 -4.10 -18.11 -7.13
C ILE A 235 -4.68 -16.75 -6.71
N ILE A 236 -4.93 -16.57 -5.40
CA ILE A 236 -5.54 -15.36 -4.86
C ILE A 236 -4.64 -14.14 -5.04
N GLN A 237 -3.34 -14.28 -4.77
CA GLN A 237 -2.34 -13.21 -4.97
C GLN A 237 -2.33 -12.74 -6.42
N LYS A 238 -2.32 -13.68 -7.37
CA LYS A 238 -2.30 -13.40 -8.80
C LYS A 238 -3.56 -12.69 -9.26
N GLU A 239 -4.74 -13.19 -8.90
CA GLU A 239 -6.00 -12.57 -9.32
C GLU A 239 -6.15 -11.16 -8.73
N ALA A 240 -5.86 -10.98 -7.44
CA ALA A 240 -5.91 -9.67 -6.79
C ALA A 240 -4.94 -8.67 -7.43
N SER A 241 -3.69 -9.08 -7.65
CA SER A 241 -2.67 -8.22 -8.26
C SER A 241 -3.03 -7.87 -9.70
N THR A 242 -3.35 -8.86 -10.52
CA THR A 242 -3.69 -8.65 -11.94
C THR A 242 -4.87 -7.71 -12.07
N TYR A 243 -5.97 -7.98 -11.35
CA TYR A 243 -7.19 -7.19 -11.48
C TYR A 243 -6.97 -5.74 -11.04
N VAL A 244 -6.37 -5.51 -9.87
CA VAL A 244 -6.16 -4.15 -9.35
C VAL A 244 -5.23 -3.34 -10.26
N LEU A 245 -4.09 -3.91 -10.65
CA LEU A 245 -3.08 -3.20 -11.44
C LEU A 245 -3.57 -2.86 -12.86
N SER A 246 -4.42 -3.71 -13.45
CA SER A 246 -5.04 -3.41 -14.75
C SER A 246 -6.17 -2.39 -14.68
N ASN A 247 -6.72 -2.09 -13.49
CA ASN A 247 -7.91 -1.24 -13.32
C ASN A 247 -7.67 -0.05 -12.39
N LEU A 248 -6.42 0.39 -12.21
CA LEU A 248 -6.08 1.51 -11.31
C LEU A 248 -6.88 2.79 -11.62
N ASN A 249 -7.03 3.13 -12.90
CA ASN A 249 -7.77 4.33 -13.31
C ASN A 249 -9.27 4.21 -13.01
N GLN A 250 -9.87 3.04 -13.24
CA GLN A 250 -11.31 2.81 -13.03
C GLN A 250 -11.71 3.05 -11.58
N PHE A 251 -10.86 2.65 -10.63
CA PHE A 251 -11.13 2.78 -9.20
C PHE A 251 -10.47 3.99 -8.55
N GLY A 252 -9.95 4.95 -9.34
CA GLY A 252 -9.26 6.15 -8.83
C GLY A 252 -7.97 5.85 -8.08
N LEU A 253 -7.48 4.62 -8.12
CA LEU A 253 -6.26 4.15 -7.46
C LEU A 253 -4.99 4.65 -8.16
N ASN A 254 -5.09 5.54 -9.15
CA ASN A 254 -3.95 6.19 -9.79
C ASN A 254 -3.64 7.59 -9.18
N LYS A 255 -4.53 8.13 -8.33
CA LYS A 255 -4.42 9.45 -7.68
C LYS A 255 -3.44 9.45 -6.50
N ASN A 256 -2.97 10.64 -6.10
CA ASN A 256 -2.11 10.88 -4.93
C ASN A 256 -1.00 9.86 -4.73
N TYR A 257 -0.12 9.75 -5.73
CA TYR A 257 0.91 8.72 -5.74
C TYR A 257 2.24 9.21 -6.26
N PHE A 258 3.27 8.46 -5.92
CA PHE A 258 4.57 8.59 -6.53
C PHE A 258 5.24 7.23 -6.70
N GLU A 259 6.20 7.19 -7.61
CA GLU A 259 6.99 6.03 -7.97
C GLU A 259 8.47 6.43 -7.99
N ILE A 260 9.31 5.58 -7.41
CA ILE A 260 10.77 5.70 -7.47
C ILE A 260 11.30 4.32 -7.84
N ILE A 261 11.64 4.14 -9.11
CA ILE A 261 12.09 2.86 -9.66
C ILE A 261 13.60 2.94 -9.88
N GLU A 262 14.35 2.15 -9.12
CA GLU A 262 15.79 1.99 -9.30
C GLU A 262 16.08 0.86 -10.29
N GLU A 263 16.92 1.12 -11.29
CA GLU A 263 17.22 0.16 -12.36
C GLU A 263 18.68 0.23 -12.77
N ARG A 264 19.21 -0.91 -13.21
CA ARG A 264 20.48 -0.95 -13.94
C ARG A 264 20.17 -1.21 -15.41
N THR A 265 20.57 -0.28 -16.28
CA THR A 265 20.33 -0.48 -17.72
C THR A 265 21.18 -1.63 -18.26
N PRO A 266 20.85 -2.20 -19.44
CA PRO A 266 21.68 -3.22 -20.09
C PRO A 266 23.13 -2.76 -20.33
N GLN A 267 23.34 -1.46 -20.54
CA GLN A 267 24.67 -0.83 -20.67
C GLN A 267 25.36 -0.55 -19.32
N GLY A 268 24.76 -1.01 -18.21
CA GLY A 268 25.32 -0.88 -16.87
C GLY A 268 25.17 0.51 -16.24
N LYS A 269 24.34 1.41 -16.79
CA LYS A 269 24.09 2.74 -16.21
C LYS A 269 23.17 2.64 -14.99
N TYR A 270 23.38 3.55 -14.03
CA TYR A 270 22.60 3.66 -12.78
C TYR A 270 21.40 4.57 -13.00
N LYS A 271 20.24 4.01 -13.34
CA LYS A 271 19.04 4.74 -13.77
C LYS A 271 18.01 4.77 -12.64
N VAL A 272 17.50 5.95 -12.32
CA VAL A 272 16.28 6.09 -11.52
C VAL A 272 15.17 6.71 -12.37
N SER A 273 14.00 6.10 -12.36
CA SER A 273 12.77 6.64 -12.95
C SER A 273 11.88 7.15 -11.82
N LEU A 274 11.42 8.39 -11.93
CA LEU A 274 10.60 9.06 -10.92
C LEU A 274 9.29 9.50 -11.56
N LYS A 275 8.20 9.27 -10.85
CA LYS A 275 6.86 9.71 -11.27
C LYS A 275 6.07 10.17 -10.06
N ALA A 276 5.24 11.18 -10.24
CA ALA A 276 4.33 11.69 -9.22
C ALA A 276 3.03 12.15 -9.88
N ASN A 277 1.91 11.61 -9.40
CA ASN A 277 0.58 11.99 -9.82
C ASN A 277 -0.21 12.50 -8.62
N TYR A 278 -0.39 13.82 -8.57
CA TYR A 278 -1.14 14.53 -7.53
C TYR A 278 -2.05 15.52 -8.23
N SER A 279 -3.34 15.50 -7.88
CA SER A 279 -4.37 16.25 -8.61
C SER A 279 -4.31 17.74 -8.30
N ASN A 280 -3.95 18.12 -7.06
CA ASN A 280 -4.03 19.50 -6.58
C ASN A 280 -2.62 20.05 -6.27
N LEU A 281 -1.70 19.84 -7.22
CA LEU A 281 -0.28 20.14 -7.04
C LEU A 281 0.00 21.65 -7.17
N ALA A 282 0.41 22.28 -6.08
CA ALA A 282 1.02 23.61 -6.11
C ALA A 282 2.50 23.51 -6.54
N LYS A 283 3.24 22.55 -5.96
CA LYS A 283 4.66 22.36 -6.25
C LYS A 283 5.13 20.94 -5.95
N ILE A 284 6.04 20.44 -6.79
CA ILE A 284 6.76 19.19 -6.57
C ILE A 284 8.26 19.43 -6.54
N THR A 285 8.96 18.79 -5.61
CA THR A 285 10.42 18.86 -5.51
C THR A 285 11.00 17.48 -5.25
N TRP A 286 11.84 17.01 -6.17
CA TRP A 286 12.66 15.81 -6.00
C TRP A 286 14.08 16.22 -5.58
N ASN A 287 14.59 15.66 -4.50
CA ASN A 287 16.02 15.70 -4.17
C ASN A 287 16.61 14.31 -4.40
N LEU A 288 17.58 14.22 -5.31
CA LEU A 288 18.15 12.94 -5.75
C LEU A 288 19.24 12.39 -4.83
N GLY A 289 19.49 13.04 -3.68
CA GLY A 289 20.47 12.59 -2.68
C GLY A 289 21.92 12.80 -3.09
N ASN A 290 22.18 13.51 -4.18
CA ASN A 290 23.51 13.89 -4.67
C ASN A 290 23.67 15.40 -4.91
N GLY A 291 22.75 16.19 -4.35
CA GLY A 291 22.66 17.65 -4.56
C GLY A 291 21.83 18.07 -5.78
N THR A 292 21.40 17.13 -6.63
CA THR A 292 20.51 17.45 -7.76
C THR A 292 19.07 17.60 -7.27
N ILE A 293 18.43 18.71 -7.64
CA ILE A 293 17.01 18.99 -7.43
C ILE A 293 16.27 18.98 -8.77
N LYS A 294 15.04 18.45 -8.79
CA LYS A 294 14.14 18.43 -9.95
C LYS A 294 12.70 18.76 -9.58
N HIS A 295 11.91 19.22 -10.55
CA HIS A 295 10.54 19.67 -10.34
C HIS A 295 9.54 19.05 -11.34
N ASP A 296 9.99 18.12 -12.18
CA ASP A 296 9.13 17.46 -13.16
C ASP A 296 8.22 16.41 -12.49
N LYS A 297 6.99 16.27 -13.00
CA LYS A 297 6.05 15.22 -12.55
C LYS A 297 6.55 13.82 -12.92
N GLU A 298 7.29 13.71 -14.01
CA GLU A 298 7.90 12.46 -14.48
C GLU A 298 9.30 12.77 -15.02
N LEU A 299 10.31 12.03 -14.57
CA LEU A 299 11.68 12.18 -15.07
C LEU A 299 12.52 10.92 -14.92
N VAL A 300 13.55 10.82 -15.76
CA VAL A 300 14.59 9.79 -15.67
C VAL A 300 15.92 10.48 -15.36
N TYR A 301 16.65 9.95 -14.38
CA TYR A 301 17.96 10.45 -14.00
C TYR A 301 19.02 9.34 -13.97
N PHE A 302 20.24 9.68 -14.36
CA PHE A 302 21.38 8.75 -14.36
C PHE A 302 22.46 9.20 -13.38
N TYR A 303 22.73 8.39 -12.36
CA TYR A 303 23.84 8.63 -11.46
C TYR A 303 25.18 8.33 -12.12
N LYS A 304 26.20 9.15 -11.85
CA LYS A 304 27.55 8.95 -12.39
C LYS A 304 28.34 7.85 -11.67
N LYS A 305 28.04 7.58 -10.40
CA LYS A 305 28.78 6.65 -9.55
C LYS A 305 27.83 5.64 -8.88
N PRO A 306 28.29 4.39 -8.64
CA PRO A 306 27.58 3.49 -7.76
C PRO A 306 27.60 4.07 -6.34
N GLY A 307 26.65 3.66 -5.50
CA GLY A 307 26.50 4.21 -4.17
C GLY A 307 25.10 4.02 -3.61
N LYS A 308 24.91 4.49 -2.37
CA LYS A 308 23.61 4.62 -1.73
C LYS A 308 23.15 6.06 -1.90
N TYR A 309 21.91 6.27 -2.33
CA TYR A 309 21.29 7.59 -2.42
C TYR A 309 19.98 7.58 -1.62
N ILE A 310 19.67 8.70 -0.98
CA ILE A 310 18.36 8.95 -0.36
C ILE A 310 17.63 9.90 -1.30
N VAL A 311 16.69 9.36 -2.07
CA VAL A 311 15.82 10.17 -2.93
C VAL A 311 14.65 10.64 -2.08
N SER A 312 14.39 11.95 -2.05
CA SER A 312 13.21 12.50 -1.37
C SER A 312 12.29 13.22 -2.35
N LEU A 313 11.01 13.16 -2.05
CA LEU A 313 9.94 13.87 -2.75
C LEU A 313 9.23 14.77 -1.75
N THR A 314 9.13 16.05 -2.07
CA THR A 314 8.27 17.01 -1.37
C THR A 314 7.13 17.39 -2.31
N VAL A 315 5.90 17.20 -1.83
CA VAL A 315 4.66 17.54 -2.54
C VAL A 315 3.97 18.63 -1.73
N GLU A 316 3.74 19.78 -2.35
CA GLU A 316 3.00 20.90 -1.79
C GLU A 316 1.64 20.97 -2.52
N GLU A 317 0.55 20.80 -1.78
CA GLU A 317 -0.84 20.91 -2.24
C GLU A 317 -1.62 21.85 -1.32
N ASP A 318 -2.83 22.22 -1.70
CA ASP A 318 -3.72 23.05 -0.88
C ASP A 318 -4.01 22.43 0.51
N CYS A 319 -3.97 21.09 0.61
CA CYS A 319 -4.17 20.38 1.86
C CYS A 319 -2.95 20.45 2.80
N GLY A 320 -1.76 20.82 2.30
CA GLY A 320 -0.51 20.84 3.05
C GLY A 320 0.69 20.26 2.31
N ILE A 321 1.76 19.99 3.06
CA ILE A 321 3.04 19.49 2.54
C ILE A 321 3.26 18.04 2.96
N ARG A 322 3.55 17.16 2.00
CA ARG A 322 3.94 15.76 2.24
C ARG A 322 5.37 15.51 1.81
N ASN A 323 6.11 14.76 2.63
CA ASN A 323 7.50 14.41 2.38
C ASN A 323 7.66 12.89 2.36
N TYR A 324 8.27 12.38 1.29
CA TYR A 324 8.54 10.96 1.12
C TYR A 324 10.03 10.74 0.90
N THR A 325 10.56 9.60 1.35
CA THR A 325 11.95 9.23 1.11
C THR A 325 12.07 7.77 0.72
N LYS A 326 12.99 7.47 -0.21
CA LYS A 326 13.39 6.10 -0.57
C LYS A 326 14.90 6.00 -0.63
N LYS A 327 15.44 4.96 0.02
CA LYS A 327 16.85 4.59 -0.10
C LYS A 327 17.01 3.73 -1.35
N ILE A 328 17.91 4.12 -2.24
CA ILE A 328 18.27 3.36 -3.45
C ILE A 328 19.75 3.00 -3.42
N LYS A 329 20.13 1.88 -4.04
CA LYS A 329 21.51 1.36 -3.99
C LYS A 329 21.96 0.80 -5.35
N TYR A 330 23.04 1.36 -5.87
CA TYR A 330 23.74 0.84 -7.04
C TYR A 330 25.05 0.17 -6.66
N THR A 331 25.25 -1.07 -7.13
CA THR A 331 26.51 -1.80 -6.98
C THR A 331 27.43 -1.56 -8.18
N ALA A 332 28.73 -1.41 -7.91
CA ALA A 332 29.73 -1.33 -8.95
C ALA A 332 29.73 -2.61 -9.81
N PRO A 333 30.10 -2.55 -11.10
CA PRO A 333 30.40 -3.76 -11.87
C PRO A 333 31.49 -4.56 -11.17
N LEU A 334 31.38 -5.89 -11.20
CA LEU A 334 32.48 -6.75 -10.77
C LEU A 334 33.72 -6.41 -11.63
N LYS A 335 34.87 -6.19 -10.97
CA LYS A 335 36.12 -5.99 -11.71
C LYS A 335 36.37 -7.24 -12.58
N PRO A 336 36.83 -7.09 -13.84
CA PRO A 336 37.22 -8.23 -14.64
C PRO A 336 38.25 -9.06 -13.88
N ILE A 337 37.98 -10.36 -13.70
CA ILE A 337 38.98 -11.28 -13.16
C ILE A 337 40.10 -11.32 -14.19
N LYS A 338 41.28 -10.79 -13.84
CA LYS A 338 42.48 -10.96 -14.65
C LYS A 338 42.74 -12.47 -14.76
N ARG A 339 42.53 -13.06 -15.95
CA ARG A 339 43.02 -14.41 -16.23
C ARG A 339 44.51 -14.42 -15.95
N SER A 340 44.97 -15.24 -15.00
CA SER A 340 46.41 -15.44 -14.83
C SER A 340 46.93 -15.98 -16.17
N LYS A 341 47.99 -15.36 -16.69
CA LYS A 341 48.68 -15.92 -17.86
C LYS A 341 49.20 -17.29 -17.42
N SER A 342 48.65 -18.37 -17.96
CA SER A 342 49.21 -19.70 -17.78
C SER A 342 50.67 -19.65 -18.20
N LYS A 343 51.59 -19.95 -17.28
CA LYS A 343 53.01 -20.13 -17.61
C LYS A 343 53.10 -21.15 -18.77
N PRO A 344 53.88 -20.89 -19.82
CA PRO A 344 54.12 -21.90 -20.84
C PRO A 344 54.69 -23.15 -20.16
N SER A 345 54.08 -24.32 -20.40
CA SER A 345 54.67 -25.57 -19.92
C SER A 345 56.00 -25.78 -20.63
N ARG A 346 57.07 -25.97 -19.86
CA ARG A 346 58.35 -26.45 -20.40
C ARG A 346 58.07 -27.84 -20.97
N LYS A 347 58.12 -27.99 -22.30
CA LYS A 347 58.22 -29.30 -22.93
C LYS A 347 59.47 -29.98 -22.39
N SER A 348 59.30 -31.10 -21.71
CA SER A 348 60.40 -31.98 -21.31
C SER A 348 60.96 -32.64 -22.57
N GLU A 349 62.22 -32.36 -22.88
CA GLU A 349 63.01 -33.12 -23.84
C GLU A 349 63.11 -34.58 -23.37
N VAL A 350 62.54 -35.49 -24.16
CA VAL A 350 62.76 -36.92 -24.01
C VAL A 350 64.17 -37.22 -24.54
N LYS A 351 65.13 -37.39 -23.62
CA LYS A 351 66.42 -38.00 -23.95
C LYS A 351 66.19 -39.48 -24.26
N ARG A 352 66.29 -39.87 -25.53
CA ARG A 352 66.57 -41.25 -25.92
C ARG A 352 68.01 -41.58 -25.54
N LYS A 353 68.21 -42.63 -24.74
CA LYS A 353 69.48 -43.35 -24.65
C LYS A 353 69.27 -44.73 -25.26
N ASN A 354 70.17 -45.05 -26.19
CA ASN A 354 70.40 -46.38 -26.74
C ASN A 354 71.03 -47.29 -25.68
#